data_AF-A0A3D4LM27-F1
#
_entry.id   AF-A0A3D4LM27-F1
#
_cell.length_a   1.000
_cell.length_b   1.000
_cell.length_c   1.000
_cell.angle_alpha   90.00
_cell.angle_beta   90.00
_cell.angle_gamma   90.00
#
_symmetry.space_group_name_H-M   'P 1'
#
loop_
_entity.id
_entity.type
_entity.pdbx_description
1 polymer ?
#
loop_
_entity_poly.entity_id
_entity_poly.type
_entity_poly.pdbx_seq_one_letter_code
_entity_poly.pdbx_strand_id
1 'polypeptide(L)' 'NPNLIPVNVCKVSGKLPGDLCAHDQRGSQVITEYFIPGTQPTETCDIHVKAEVCTSSNMKKSIYCPGNLVEERVFFI' A
#
# COMPACT_ATOMS: atom_id res chain seq x y z
N ASN A 1 15.43 12.51 -20.15
CA ASN A 1 16.87 12.33 -19.85
C ASN A 1 17.23 10.93 -20.33
N PRO A 2 18.13 10.74 -21.31
CA PRO A 2 18.19 9.50 -22.07
C PRO A 2 18.69 8.25 -21.31
N ASN A 3 19.09 8.37 -20.04
CA ASN A 3 19.64 7.27 -19.24
C ASN A 3 18.86 6.97 -17.95
N LEU A 4 17.57 7.31 -17.89
CA LEU A 4 16.73 6.93 -16.75
C LEU A 4 15.74 5.85 -17.18
N ILE A 5 15.59 4.83 -16.34
CA ILE A 5 14.59 3.76 -16.53
C ILE A 5 13.35 4.05 -15.69
N PRO A 6 12.14 3.92 -16.24
CA PRO A 6 10.92 3.99 -15.46
C PRO A 6 10.74 2.70 -14.66
N VAL A 7 10.45 2.82 -13.37
CA VAL A 7 10.18 1.69 -12.47
C VAL A 7 8.96 2.03 -11.63
N ASN A 8 8.04 1.08 -11.49
CA ASN A 8 6.92 1.23 -10.58
C ASN A 8 7.39 0.99 -9.15
N VAL A 9 7.04 1.90 -8.26
CA VAL A 9 7.40 1.87 -6.84
C VAL A 9 6.17 2.17 -5.98
N CYS A 10 6.24 1.73 -4.73
CA CYS A 10 5.33 2.14 -3.69
C CYS A 10 5.65 3.57 -3.25
N LYS A 11 4.70 4.49 -3.41
CA LYS A 11 4.79 5.90 -2.99
C LYS A 11 5.13 6.08 -1.52
N VAL A 12 4.78 5.11 -0.67
CA VAL A 12 4.98 5.19 0.78
C VAL A 12 6.36 4.66 1.17
N SER A 13 6.78 3.48 0.67
CA SER A 13 8.03 2.85 1.09
C SER A 13 9.22 3.11 0.16
N GLY A 14 8.99 3.57 -1.06
CA GLY A 14 10.03 3.66 -2.11
C GLY A 14 10.51 2.30 -2.65
N LYS A 15 9.96 1.19 -2.14
CA LYS A 15 10.24 -0.19 -2.58
C LYS A 15 9.40 -0.58 -3.79
N LEU A 16 9.68 -1.72 -4.41
CA LEU A 16 8.82 -2.29 -5.47
C LEU A 16 7.40 -2.53 -4.91
N PRO A 17 6.34 -2.27 -5.68
CA PRO A 17 4.98 -2.42 -5.18
C PRO A 17 4.64 -3.89 -4.93
N GLY A 18 4.09 -4.18 -3.74
CA GLY A 18 3.40 -5.43 -3.47
C GLY A 18 1.90 -5.33 -3.80
N ASP A 19 1.19 -6.45 -3.75
CA ASP A 19 -0.24 -6.54 -4.12
C ASP A 19 -1.11 -5.52 -3.38
N LEU A 20 -0.82 -5.27 -2.10
CA LEU A 20 -1.63 -4.38 -1.26
C LEU A 20 -1.44 -2.89 -1.60
N CYS A 21 -0.36 -2.49 -2.27
CA CYS A 21 -0.09 -1.09 -2.58
C CYS A 21 -1.17 -0.46 -3.47
N ALA A 22 -1.78 -1.24 -4.37
CA ALA A 22 -2.86 -0.79 -5.25
C ALA A 22 -4.23 -0.70 -4.53
N HIS A 23 -4.35 -1.30 -3.35
CA HIS A 23 -5.59 -1.45 -2.60
C HIS A 23 -5.67 -0.58 -1.33
N ASP A 24 -4.69 0.30 -1.11
CA ASP A 24 -4.76 1.29 -0.02
C ASP A 24 -6.05 2.11 -0.14
N GLN A 25 -6.71 2.34 1.00
CA GLN A 25 -7.99 3.05 1.06
C GLN A 25 -7.94 4.49 0.53
N ARG A 26 -6.75 5.08 0.38
CA ARG A 26 -6.52 6.42 -0.19
C ARG A 26 -6.35 6.39 -1.72
N GLY A 27 -6.53 5.21 -2.34
CA GLY A 27 -6.26 4.94 -3.74
C GLY A 27 -4.90 4.26 -3.94
N SER A 28 -4.62 3.87 -5.18
CA SER A 28 -3.36 3.20 -5.52
C SER A 28 -2.14 4.02 -5.07
N GLN A 29 -1.29 3.40 -4.25
CA GLN A 29 0.02 3.95 -3.87
C GLN A 29 1.12 3.51 -4.84
N VAL A 30 0.79 2.96 -5.99
CA VAL A 30 1.76 2.63 -7.03
C VAL A 30 1.99 3.85 -7.91
N ILE A 31 3.24 4.32 -7.96
CA ILE A 31 3.67 5.43 -8.82
C ILE A 31 4.84 4.97 -9.70
N THR A 32 5.06 5.68 -10.81
CA THR A 32 6.24 5.49 -11.65
C THR A 32 7.30 6.52 -11.27
N GLU A 33 8.47 6.04 -10.88
CA GLU A 33 9.66 6.86 -10.66
C GLU A 33 10.76 6.49 -11.67
N TYR A 34 11.76 7.37 -11.80
CA TYR A 34 12.82 7.25 -12.80
C TYR A 34 14.17 7.08 -12.11
N PHE A 35 14.87 5.99 -12.42
CA PHE A 35 16.13 5.63 -11.77
C PHE A 35 17.28 5.58 -12.76
N ILE A 36 18.49 5.84 -12.26
CA ILE A 36 19.71 5.48 -12.98
C ILE A 36 19.78 3.95 -13.00
N PRO A 37 20.10 3.30 -14.15
CA PRO A 37 20.24 1.86 -14.21
C PRO A 37 21.16 1.31 -13.11
N GLY A 38 20.63 0.41 -12.29
CA GLY A 38 21.34 -0.21 -11.16
C GLY A 38 21.06 0.44 -9.80
N THR A 39 20.34 1.57 -9.74
CA THR A 39 19.96 2.23 -8.49
C THR A 39 18.48 2.07 -8.13
N GLN A 40 17.71 1.38 -8.97
CA GLN A 40 16.30 1.07 -8.66
C GLN A 40 16.17 0.14 -7.44
N PRO A 41 15.08 0.24 -6.67
CA PRO A 41 14.84 -0.65 -5.53
C PRO A 41 14.72 -2.10 -5.99
N THR A 42 15.17 -3.03 -5.14
CA THR A 42 15.10 -4.48 -5.37
C THR A 42 14.19 -5.20 -4.39
N GLU A 43 13.88 -4.57 -3.26
CA GLU A 43 12.96 -5.11 -2.25
C GLU A 43 11.51 -4.79 -2.58
N THR A 44 10.60 -5.69 -2.19
CA THR A 44 9.14 -5.48 -2.30
C THR A 44 8.61 -4.80 -1.05
N CYS A 45 7.60 -3.94 -1.23
CA CYS A 45 6.89 -3.28 -0.16
C CYS A 45 6.23 -4.29 0.79
N ASP A 46 6.56 -4.18 2.06
CA ASP A 46 6.12 -5.02 3.16
C ASP A 46 5.33 -4.23 4.23
N ILE A 47 5.17 -2.92 4.04
CA ILE A 47 4.50 -2.06 5.01
C ILE A 47 2.99 -1.95 4.79
N HIS A 48 2.48 -2.23 3.58
CA HIS A 48 1.04 -2.24 3.35
C HIS A 48 0.42 -3.52 3.91
N VAL A 49 -0.58 -3.40 4.78
CA VAL A 49 -1.21 -4.51 5.49
C VAL A 49 -2.73 -4.40 5.45
N LYS A 50 -3.41 -5.55 5.41
CA LYS A 50 -4.87 -5.62 5.57
C LYS A 50 -5.24 -5.55 7.05
N ALA A 51 -6.29 -4.80 7.36
CA ALA A 51 -6.89 -4.77 8.68
C ALA A 51 -8.42 -4.76 8.59
N GLU A 52 -9.07 -5.43 9.53
CA GLU A 52 -10.52 -5.36 9.72
C GLU A 52 -10.90 -4.05 10.42
N VAL A 53 -11.86 -3.32 9.86
CA VAL A 53 -12.37 -2.04 10.34
C VAL A 53 -13.85 -2.17 10.64
N CYS A 54 -14.28 -1.62 11.78
CA CYS A 54 -15.68 -1.48 12.11
C CYS A 54 -16.25 -0.25 11.40
N THR A 55 -17.22 -0.42 10.51
CA THR A 55 -17.76 0.67 9.66
C THR A 55 -18.58 1.69 10.44
N SER A 56 -19.17 1.29 11.57
CA SER A 56 -19.94 2.21 12.43
C SER A 56 -19.06 3.24 13.13
N SER A 57 -17.84 2.86 13.54
CA SER A 57 -16.90 3.73 14.26
C SER A 57 -15.72 4.20 13.42
N ASN A 58 -15.48 3.59 12.26
CA ASN A 58 -14.26 3.75 11.46
C ASN A 58 -12.96 3.45 12.23
N MET A 59 -13.04 2.59 13.24
CA MET A 59 -11.88 2.13 14.01
C MET A 59 -11.56 0.67 13.70
N LYS A 60 -10.37 0.21 14.09
CA LYS A 60 -10.00 -1.21 14.04
C LYS A 60 -11.07 -2.05 14.73
N LYS A 61 -11.46 -3.17 14.11
CA LYS A 61 -12.47 -4.09 14.65
C LYS A 61 -12.11 -4.47 16.09
N SER A 62 -13.08 -4.26 16.98
CA SER A 62 -13.08 -4.79 18.34
C SER A 62 -14.10 -5.93 18.45
N ILE A 63 -14.09 -6.61 19.59
CA ILE A 63 -15.06 -7.67 19.91
C ILE A 63 -16.52 -7.17 19.97
N TYR A 64 -16.72 -5.86 20.11
CA TYR A 64 -18.04 -5.24 20.21
C TYR A 64 -18.59 -4.79 18.85
N CYS A 65 -17.80 -4.89 17.78
CA CYS A 65 -18.28 -4.55 16.45
C CYS A 65 -19.21 -5.65 15.93
N PRO A 66 -20.47 -5.34 15.57
CA PRO A 66 -21.35 -6.31 14.92
C PRO A 66 -20.70 -6.86 13.63
N GLY A 67 -20.76 -8.17 13.42
CA GLY A 67 -20.07 -8.82 12.30
C GLY A 67 -20.51 -8.34 10.92
N ASN A 68 -21.75 -7.89 10.77
CA ASN A 68 -22.27 -7.29 9.54
C ASN A 68 -21.77 -5.86 9.27
N LEU A 69 -20.98 -5.29 10.19
CA LEU A 69 -20.39 -3.95 10.10
C LEU A 69 -18.86 -4.01 10.04
N VAL A 70 -18.30 -5.15 9.61
CA VAL A 70 -16.84 -5.34 9.47
C VAL A 70 -16.47 -5.32 7.99
N GLU A 71 -15.47 -4.52 7.64
CA GLU A 71 -14.87 -4.44 6.31
C GLU A 71 -13.35 -4.64 6.39
N GLU A 72 -12.75 -5.24 5.36
CA GLU A 72 -11.30 -5.25 5.19
C GLU A 72 -10.86 -3.97 4.47
N ARG A 73 -9.86 -3.27 5.03
CA ARG A 73 -9.18 -2.14 4.37
C ARG A 73 -7.67 -2.32 4.44
N VAL A 74 -6.96 -1.75 3.48
CA VAL A 74 -5.50 -1.73 3.47
C VAL A 74 -5.00 -0.42 4.07
N PHE A 75 -4.03 -0.56 4.97
CA PHE A 75 -3.29 0.51 5.63
C PHE A 75 -1.79 0.29 5.40
N PHE A 76 -0.97 1.20 5.90
CA PHE A 76 0.47 1.02 6.01
C PHE A 76 0.91 1.19 7.47
N ILE A 77 1.98 0.50 7.86
CA ILE A 77 2.61 0.60 9.19
C ILE A 77 3.77 1.58 9.22
#